data_AF-A0A5K1DWC6-F1
#
_entry.id   AF-A0A5K1DWC6-F1
#
_cell.length_a   1.000
_cell.length_b   1.000
_cell.length_c   1.000
_cell.angle_alpha   90.00
_cell.angle_beta   90.00
_cell.angle_gamma   90.00
#
_symmetry.space_group_name_H-M   'P 1'
#
loop_
_entity.id
_entity.type
_entity.pdbx_description
1 polymer ?
#
loop_
_entity_poly.entity_id
_entity_poly.type
_entity_poly.pdbx_seq_one_letter_code
_entity_poly.pdbx_strand_id
1 'polypeptide(L)' 'NSGKSTALLGQEIKSCFSHVDIVGITNNFEKVIGGGGSGNVYYGRLENGCEVAVK' A
#
# COMPACT_ATOMS: atom_id res chain seq x y z
N ASN A 1 19.48 32.10 -5.07
CA ASN A 1 19.15 30.89 -5.84
C ASN A 1 19.12 29.68 -4.92
N SER A 2 18.05 29.46 -4.16
CA SER A 2 16.73 28.90 -4.58
C SER A 2 16.83 27.40 -4.90
N GLY A 3 16.25 26.49 -4.13
CA GLY A 3 15.63 26.58 -2.83
C GLY A 3 15.75 25.20 -2.22
N LYS A 4 16.29 25.10 -1.01
CA LYS A 4 16.12 23.89 -0.22
C LYS A 4 14.81 24.05 0.53
N SER A 5 13.70 23.81 -0.18
CA SER A 5 12.39 23.73 0.41
C SER A 5 12.33 22.46 1.24
N THR A 6 12.37 22.66 2.54
CA THR A 6 11.97 21.71 3.58
C THR A 6 10.66 21.01 3.20
N ALA A 7 10.71 19.72 2.90
CA ALA A 7 9.53 18.86 2.78
C ALA A 7 9.57 17.82 3.90
N LEU A 8 9.27 18.26 5.12
CA LEU A 8 8.76 17.38 6.17
C LEU A 8 7.25 17.57 6.22
N LEU A 9 6.54 16.45 6.25
CA LEU A 9 5.10 16.27 6.45
C LEU A 9 4.23 16.19 5.18
N GLY A 10 3.86 14.95 4.86
CA GLY A 10 2.94 14.59 3.79
C GLY A 10 3.61 13.66 2.81
N GLN A 11 3.76 12.38 3.15
CA GLN A 11 3.89 11.39 2.10
C GLN A 11 2.62 11.54 1.26
N GLU A 12 2.77 11.96 -0.01
CA GLU A 12 1.67 12.06 -0.95
C GLU A 12 0.92 10.72 -0.86
N ILE A 13 -0.30 10.74 -0.31
CA ILE A 13 -1.09 9.52 -0.18
C ILE A 13 -1.41 9.12 -1.61
N LYS A 14 -0.59 8.24 -2.18
CA LYS A 14 -0.75 7.70 -3.52
C LYS A 14 -2.06 6.91 -3.50
N SER A 15 -3.14 7.57 -3.90
CA SER A 15 -4.51 7.02 -3.87
C SER A 15 -4.75 6.04 -5.04
N CYS A 16 -3.87 6.07 -6.05
CA CYS A 16 -3.93 5.19 -7.21
C CYS A 16 -2.81 4.14 -7.14
N PHE A 17 -3.19 2.89 -6.88
CA PHE A 17 -2.31 1.74 -7.01
C PHE A 17 -2.64 1.00 -8.32
N SER A 18 -1.62 0.71 -9.12
CA SER A 18 -1.78 -0.21 -10.24
C SER A 18 -1.93 -1.64 -9.74
N HIS A 19 -2.46 -2.54 -10.57
CA HIS A 19 -2.52 -3.96 -10.22
C HIS A 19 -1.14 -4.54 -9.89
N VAL A 20 -0.09 -4.09 -10.60
CA VAL A 20 1.29 -4.50 -10.35
C VAL A 20 1.77 -4.05 -8.96
N ASP A 21 1.41 -2.83 -8.54
CA ASP A 21 1.70 -2.36 -7.19
C ASP A 21 1.01 -3.24 -6.14
N ILE A 22 -0.27 -3.56 -6.36
CA ILE A 22 -1.05 -4.40 -5.44
C ILE A 22 -0.44 -5.81 -5.32
N VAL A 23 -0.04 -6.41 -6.44
CA VAL A 23 0.65 -7.71 -6.46
C VAL A 23 1.97 -7.61 -5.69
N GLY A 24 2.74 -6.54 -5.88
CA GLY A 24 4.00 -6.32 -5.17
C GLY A 24 3.81 -6.20 -3.66
N ILE A 25 2.88 -5.34 -3.20
CA ILE A 25 2.69 -5.09 -1.77
C ILE A 25 2.07 -6.27 -1.05
N THR A 26 1.30 -7.12 -1.73
CA THR A 26 0.66 -8.32 -1.15
C THR A 26 1.48 -9.60 -1.31
N ASN A 27 2.71 -9.50 -1.81
CA ASN A 27 3.55 -10.65 -2.15
C ASN A 27 2.78 -11.69 -3.00
N ASN A 28 2.15 -11.21 -4.08
CA ASN A 28 1.29 -12.01 -4.96
C ASN A 28 0.10 -12.67 -4.22
N PHE A 29 -0.59 -11.90 -3.36
CA PHE A 29 -1.75 -12.33 -2.59
C PHE A 29 -1.48 -13.56 -1.68
N GLU A 30 -0.25 -13.73 -1.20
CA GLU A 30 0.17 -14.92 -0.43
C GLU A 30 -0.57 -15.06 0.91
N LYS A 31 -0.77 -13.94 1.62
CA LYS A 31 -1.27 -13.96 3.00
C LYS A 31 -2.68 -13.40 3.11
N VAL A 32 -3.63 -14.28 3.42
CA VAL A 32 -5.01 -13.90 3.77
C VAL A 32 -5.08 -13.54 5.25
N ILE A 33 -5.67 -12.39 5.57
CA ILE A 33 -5.91 -11.91 6.95
C ILE A 33 -7.37 -11.87 7.33
N GLY A 34 -8.28 -12.08 6.37
CA GLY A 34 -9.71 -12.18 6.63
C GLY A 34 -10.44 -12.78 5.44
N GLY A 35 -11.59 -13.39 5.69
CA GLY A 35 -12.44 -13.97 4.65
C GLY A 35 -13.89 -14.05 5.12
N GLY A 36 -14.83 -13.85 4.20
CA GLY A 36 -16.26 -13.93 4.47
C GLY A 36 -17.10 -13.77 3.20
N GLY A 37 -18.38 -13.44 3.35
CA GLY A 37 -19.31 -13.27 2.21
C GLY A 37 -18.91 -12.18 1.20
N SER A 38 -17.90 -11.37 1.53
CA SER A 38 -17.39 -10.27 0.69
C SER A 38 -16.08 -10.60 -0.04
N GLY A 39 -15.54 -11.82 0.11
CA GLY A 39 -14.27 -12.27 -0.48
C GLY A 39 -13.12 -12.36 0.53
N ASN A 40 -11.93 -12.71 0.03
CA ASN A 40 -10.69 -12.75 0.79
C ASN A 40 -10.11 -11.34 0.94
N VAL A 41 -9.54 -11.06 2.11
CA VAL A 41 -8.76 -9.86 2.41
C VAL A 41 -7.31 -10.27 2.60
N TYR A 42 -6.42 -9.66 1.84
CA TYR A 42 -5.00 -9.97 1.80
C TYR A 42 -4.19 -8.93 2.58
N TYR A 43 -3.15 -9.40 3.26
CA TYR A 43 -2.16 -8.54 3.87
C TYR A 43 -1.27 -7.92 2.80
N GLY A 44 -1.05 -6.62 2.89
CA GLY A 44 -0.03 -5.94 2.11
C GLY A 44 0.86 -5.07 2.99
N ARG A 45 2.07 -4.80 2.52
CA ARG A 45 3.00 -3.87 3.15
C ARG A 45 3.60 -2.95 2.10
N LEU A 46 3.42 -1.65 2.32
CA LEU A 46 4.01 -0.59 1.50
C LEU A 46 5.51 -0.46 1.78
N GLU A 47 6.25 0.14 0.85
CA GLU A 47 7.71 0.33 0.98
C GLU A 47 8.11 1.19 2.18
N ASN A 48 7.22 2.11 2.60
CA ASN A 48 7.40 2.92 3.81
C ASN A 48 7.16 2.13 5.11
N GLY A 49 6.85 0.84 5.02
CA GLY A 49 6.57 -0.04 6.15
C GLY A 49 5.12 -0.03 6.63
N CYS A 50 4.25 0.81 6.06
CA CYS A 50 2.83 0.85 6.39
C CYS A 50 2.15 -0.45 5.96
N GLU A 51 1.38 -1.02 6.89
CA GLU A 51 0.62 -2.25 6.69
C GLU A 51 -0.79 -1.90 6.17
N VAL A 52 -1.26 -2.66 5.18
CA VAL A 52 -2.54 -2.43 4.51
C VAL A 52 -3.32 -3.73 4.35
N ALA A 53 -4.64 -3.60 4.18
CA ALA A 53 -5.55 -4.70 3.87
C ALA A 53 -6.11 -4.50 2.46
N VAL A 54 -5.88 -5.46 1.57
CA VAL A 54 -6.31 -5.43 0.16
C VAL A 54 -7.50 -6.37 -0.02
N LYS A 55 -8.55 -5.92 -0.70
CA LYS A 55 -9.72 -6.73 -1.06
C LYS A 55 -9.97 -6.68 -2.56
#